data_AF-A0A521U921-F1
#
_entry.id   AF-A0A521U921-F1
#
_cell.length_a   1.000
_cell.length_b   1.000
_cell.length_c   1.000
_cell.angle_alpha   90.00
_cell.angle_beta   90.00
_cell.angle_gamma   90.00
#
_symmetry.space_group_name_H-M   'P 1'
#
loop_
_entity.id
_entity.type
_entity.pdbx_description
1 polymer ?
#
loop_
_entity_poly.entity_id
_entity_poly.type
_entity_poly.pdbx_seq_one_letter_code
_entity_poly.pdbx_strand_id
1 'polypeptide(L)'
;MPTTTPYRAPAEGPDRQARPALFVPWDDAEDRTNPIKVFYAILFSLFCAALLWAASPTVAVVFAVVVTVGFVAVFRPRPPRGVGLEVHGETLVISRPGEAQPTTVALAAVRNVEIERKSIQRVTFQQQFSDPLPKTELSGDVEVARIVLSLDGDAPPVRLTEAWAPVFVCMERFGKVRTFLRAHGWLPLPEREPR
;
A
#
# COMPACT_ATOMS: atom_id res chain seq x y z
N MET A 1 39.34 8.71 -5.00
CA MET A 1 38.84 8.52 -3.62
C MET A 1 37.52 9.26 -3.49
N PRO A 2 36.40 8.59 -3.19
CA PRO A 2 35.10 9.27 -3.10
C PRO A 2 35.05 10.13 -1.83
N THR A 3 34.80 11.42 -2.02
CA THR A 3 34.65 12.42 -0.95
C THR A 3 33.36 12.14 -0.18
N THR A 4 33.46 11.45 0.96
CA THR A 4 32.34 11.28 1.89
C THR A 4 32.13 12.60 2.62
N THR A 5 31.25 13.45 2.09
CA THR A 5 30.69 14.54 2.89
C THR A 5 29.90 13.93 4.05
N PRO A 6 30.21 14.29 5.31
CA PRO A 6 29.43 13.82 6.45
C PRO A 6 27.97 14.27 6.27
N TYR A 7 27.05 13.32 6.41
CA TYR A 7 25.62 13.58 6.30
C TYR A 7 25.20 14.61 7.35
N ARG A 8 24.77 15.78 6.88
CA ARG A 8 24.17 16.81 7.73
C ARG A 8 22.72 16.41 7.96
N ALA A 9 22.38 16.05 9.20
CA ALA A 9 20.99 15.89 9.59
C ALA A 9 20.21 17.16 9.17
N PRO A 10 18.99 17.03 8.63
CA PRO A 10 18.15 18.20 8.40
C PRO A 10 18.02 18.95 9.72
N ALA A 11 18.40 20.23 9.73
CA ALA A 11 18.44 21.05 10.93
C ALA A 11 17.11 20.91 11.70
N GLU A 12 17.22 20.62 13.00
CA GLU A 12 16.12 20.69 13.96
C GLU A 12 15.56 22.12 13.94
N GLY A 13 14.60 22.36 13.05
CA GLY A 13 13.76 23.54 13.13
C GLY A 13 12.93 23.42 14.40
N PRO A 14 12.79 24.50 15.20
CA PRO A 14 12.13 24.48 16.51
C PRO A 14 10.62 24.14 16.48
N ASP A 15 10.06 23.78 15.33
CA ASP A 15 8.62 23.69 15.09
C ASP A 15 8.15 22.37 14.44
N ARG A 16 9.03 21.37 14.29
CA ARG A 16 8.61 20.03 13.87
C ARG A 16 8.24 19.20 15.10
N GLN A 17 7.02 19.39 15.60
CA GLN A 17 6.36 18.33 16.36
C GLN A 17 6.38 17.07 15.48
N ALA A 18 7.18 16.08 15.87
CA ALA A 18 7.21 14.78 15.21
C ALA A 18 5.76 14.27 15.21
N ARG A 19 5.20 14.04 14.02
CA ARG A 19 3.84 13.50 13.93
C ARG A 19 3.87 12.15 14.64
N PRO A 20 3.09 11.93 15.71
CA PRO A 20 3.20 10.72 16.52
C PRO A 20 2.78 9.46 15.73
N ALA A 21 2.10 9.64 14.60
CA ALA A 21 1.61 8.59 13.74
C ALA A 21 2.00 8.82 12.27
N LEU A 22 2.43 7.75 11.60
CA LEU A 22 2.58 7.62 10.16
C LEU A 22 1.70 6.48 9.67
N PHE A 23 0.74 6.80 8.81
CA PHE A 23 0.03 5.79 8.03
C PHE A 23 0.74 5.58 6.69
N VAL A 24 1.15 4.35 6.43
CA VAL A 24 1.72 3.94 5.14
C VAL A 24 0.63 3.23 4.35
N PRO A 25 -0.06 3.92 3.42
CA PRO A 25 -1.08 3.28 2.60
C PRO A 25 -0.43 2.23 1.70
N TRP A 26 -1.05 1.07 1.63
CA TRP A 26 -0.72 -0.03 0.74
C TRP A 26 -1.86 -0.22 -0.27
N ASP A 27 -1.88 0.66 -1.26
CA ASP A 27 -2.75 0.45 -2.42
C ASP A 27 -2.23 -0.76 -3.21
N ASP A 28 -3.07 -1.77 -3.40
CA ASP A 28 -2.91 -2.68 -4.54
C ASP A 28 -3.01 -1.80 -5.79
N ALA A 29 -1.98 -1.82 -6.64
CA ALA A 29 -1.96 -1.02 -7.88
C ALA A 29 -3.18 -1.29 -8.77
N GLU A 30 -3.83 -2.44 -8.57
CA GLU A 30 -5.06 -2.87 -9.22
C GLU A 30 -6.29 -2.04 -8.84
N ASP A 31 -6.37 -1.53 -7.59
CA ASP A 31 -7.54 -0.79 -7.08
C ASP A 31 -7.60 0.68 -7.57
N ARG A 32 -6.52 1.21 -8.16
CA ARG A 32 -6.48 2.56 -8.74
C ARG A 32 -7.25 2.72 -10.05
N THR A 33 -7.77 1.63 -10.64
CA THR A 33 -8.55 1.67 -11.89
C THR A 33 -10.05 1.97 -11.71
N ASN A 34 -10.49 2.36 -10.52
CA ASN A 34 -11.91 2.56 -10.20
C ASN A 34 -12.68 3.69 -10.95
N PRO A 35 -12.10 4.81 -11.45
CA PRO A 35 -12.95 5.86 -12.05
C PRO A 35 -13.55 5.43 -13.39
N ILE A 36 -12.84 4.62 -14.18
CA ILE A 36 -13.33 4.11 -15.47
C ILE A 36 -14.50 3.14 -15.27
N LYS A 37 -14.45 2.28 -14.24
CA LYS A 37 -15.53 1.34 -13.93
C LYS A 37 -16.81 2.07 -13.52
N VAL A 38 -16.69 3.12 -12.70
CA VAL A 38 -17.83 3.98 -12.30
C VAL A 38 -18.43 4.70 -13.51
N PHE A 39 -17.60 5.22 -14.40
CA PHE A 39 -18.04 5.88 -15.63
C PHE A 39 -18.85 4.95 -16.55
N TYR A 40 -18.34 3.74 -16.82
CA TYR A 40 -19.06 2.77 -17.66
C TYR A 40 -20.37 2.30 -17.04
N ALA A 41 -20.45 2.18 -15.72
CA ALA A 41 -21.68 1.79 -15.05
C ALA A 41 -22.76 2.87 -15.10
N ILE A 42 -22.39 4.14 -14.95
CA ILE A 42 -23.30 5.27 -15.14
C ILE A 42 -23.83 5.28 -16.58
N LEU A 43 -22.94 5.15 -17.58
CA LEU A 43 -23.33 5.09 -18.98
C LEU A 43 -24.26 3.91 -19.28
N PHE A 44 -23.94 2.72 -18.77
CA PHE A 44 -24.78 1.53 -18.95
C PHE A 44 -26.15 1.70 -18.29
N SER A 45 -26.20 2.26 -17.07
CA SER A 45 -27.46 2.56 -16.38
C SER A 45 -28.33 3.54 -17.16
N LEU A 46 -27.74 4.63 -17.68
CA LEU A 46 -28.46 5.62 -18.50
C LEU A 46 -28.96 5.01 -19.81
N PHE A 47 -28.16 4.15 -20.45
CA PHE A 47 -28.56 3.45 -21.68
C PHE A 47 -29.76 2.53 -21.43
N CYS A 48 -29.72 1.71 -20.38
CA CYS A 48 -30.85 0.86 -20.00
C CYS A 48 -32.09 1.68 -19.60
N ALA A 49 -31.91 2.79 -18.90
CA ALA A 49 -33.02 3.68 -18.54
C ALA A 49 -33.68 4.30 -19.79
N ALA A 50 -32.89 4.70 -20.79
CA ALA A 50 -33.41 5.21 -22.06
C ALA A 50 -34.23 4.17 -22.82
N LEU A 51 -33.80 2.90 -22.83
CA LEU A 51 -34.57 1.79 -23.42
C LEU A 51 -35.87 1.52 -22.66
N LEU A 52 -35.83 1.56 -21.32
CA LEU A 52 -37.00 1.35 -20.47
C LEU A 52 -38.01 2.51 -20.51
N TRP A 53 -37.57 3.71 -20.89
CA TRP A 53 -38.40 4.91 -20.96
C TRP A 53 -39.59 4.75 -21.91
N ALA A 54 -39.39 4.03 -23.02
CA ALA A 54 -40.43 3.77 -24.00
C ALA A 54 -41.56 2.87 -23.46
N ALA A 55 -41.28 2.04 -22.46
CA ALA A 55 -42.26 1.15 -21.83
C ALA A 55 -42.94 1.80 -20.62
N SER A 56 -42.16 2.42 -19.72
CA SER A 56 -42.69 3.11 -18.55
C SER A 56 -41.64 4.08 -17.97
N PRO A 57 -41.93 5.39 -17.93
CA PRO A 57 -41.03 6.37 -17.31
C PRO A 57 -40.75 6.07 -15.84
N THR A 58 -41.75 5.57 -15.11
CA THR A 58 -41.62 5.22 -13.69
C THR A 58 -40.65 4.07 -13.48
N VAL A 59 -40.72 3.03 -14.31
CA VAL A 59 -39.80 1.87 -14.24
C VAL A 59 -38.37 2.29 -14.60
N ALA A 60 -38.22 3.16 -15.60
CA ALA A 60 -36.91 3.68 -16.01
C ALA A 60 -36.20 4.44 -14.88
N VAL A 61 -36.92 5.32 -14.18
CA VAL A 61 -36.38 6.10 -13.06
C VAL A 61 -36.02 5.20 -11.88
N VAL A 62 -36.91 4.28 -11.48
CA VAL A 62 -36.64 3.35 -10.37
C VAL A 62 -35.42 2.49 -10.68
N PHE A 63 -35.31 1.97 -11.91
CA PHE A 63 -34.15 1.19 -12.34
C PHE A 63 -32.85 2.00 -12.28
N ALA A 64 -32.85 3.22 -12.81
CA ALA A 64 -31.67 4.09 -12.78
C ALA A 64 -31.20 4.36 -11.34
N VAL A 65 -32.13 4.64 -10.42
CA VAL A 65 -31.81 4.90 -9.00
C VAL A 65 -31.26 3.64 -8.33
N VAL A 66 -31.92 2.49 -8.48
CA VAL A 66 -31.50 1.23 -7.83
C VAL A 66 -30.13 0.78 -8.35
N VAL A 67 -29.90 0.84 -9.66
CA VAL A 67 -28.60 0.48 -10.25
C VAL A 67 -27.52 1.45 -9.80
N THR A 68 -27.78 2.75 -9.81
CA THR A 68 -26.79 3.74 -9.36
C THR A 68 -26.44 3.56 -7.90
N VAL A 69 -27.44 3.42 -7.01
CA VAL A 69 -27.23 3.22 -5.57
C VAL A 69 -26.55 1.88 -5.29
N GLY A 70 -26.99 0.81 -5.93
CA GLY A 70 -26.38 -0.52 -5.82
C GLY A 70 -24.92 -0.49 -6.28
N PHE A 71 -24.62 0.20 -7.38
CA PHE A 71 -23.26 0.36 -7.86
C PHE A 71 -22.40 1.17 -6.89
N VAL A 72 -22.89 2.30 -6.37
CA VAL A 72 -22.16 3.08 -5.35
C VAL A 72 -21.91 2.27 -4.08
N ALA A 73 -22.84 1.39 -3.68
CA ALA A 73 -22.66 0.52 -2.53
C ALA A 73 -21.64 -0.59 -2.77
N VAL A 74 -21.62 -1.22 -3.96
CA VAL A 74 -20.67 -2.28 -4.33
C VAL A 74 -19.26 -1.73 -4.58
N PHE A 75 -19.18 -0.55 -5.19
CA PHE A 75 -17.92 0.13 -5.52
C PHE A 75 -17.53 1.17 -4.47
N ARG A 76 -18.13 1.10 -3.29
CA ARG A 76 -17.75 1.95 -2.18
C ARG A 76 -16.27 1.72 -1.91
N PRO A 77 -15.44 2.78 -1.87
CA PRO A 77 -14.01 2.63 -1.69
C PRO A 77 -13.77 1.84 -0.41
N ARG A 78 -13.08 0.70 -0.54
CA ARG A 78 -12.67 -0.07 0.63
C ARG A 78 -11.77 0.83 1.49
N PRO A 79 -11.82 0.71 2.82
CA PRO A 79 -10.91 1.44 3.67
C PRO A 79 -9.47 1.18 3.19
N PRO A 80 -8.63 2.21 3.10
CA PRO A 80 -7.28 2.05 2.59
C PRO A 80 -6.57 0.99 3.43
N ARG A 81 -6.12 -0.07 2.76
CA ARG A 81 -5.24 -1.06 3.38
C ARG A 81 -3.89 -0.38 3.57
N GLY A 82 -3.28 -0.56 4.73
CA GLY A 82 -2.01 0.10 5.05
C GLY A 82 -1.54 -0.29 6.43
N VAL A 83 -0.37 0.18 6.80
CA VAL A 83 0.18 -0.05 8.14
C VAL A 83 0.29 1.28 8.86
N GLY A 84 -0.27 1.33 10.07
CA GLY A 84 -0.07 2.43 10.99
C GLY A 84 1.21 2.20 11.78
N LEU A 85 2.05 3.22 11.84
CA LEU A 85 3.23 3.28 12.68
C LEU A 85 3.03 4.42 13.67
N GLU A 86 3.08 4.13 14.95
CA GLU A 86 3.00 5.14 15.99
C GLU A 86 4.19 5.01 16.93
N VAL A 87 4.74 6.13 17.38
CA VAL A 87 5.82 6.13 18.37
C VAL A 87 5.31 6.72 19.67
N HIS A 88 5.28 5.89 20.71
CA HIS A 88 4.88 6.24 22.06
C HIS A 88 6.13 6.17 22.95
N GLY A 89 6.79 7.31 23.14
CA GLY A 89 8.08 7.37 23.83
C GLY A 89 9.15 6.58 23.08
N GLU A 90 9.70 5.53 23.71
CA GLU A 90 10.71 4.65 23.11
C GLU A 90 10.11 3.40 22.43
N THR A 91 8.78 3.31 22.32
CA THR A 91 8.10 2.15 21.74
C THR A 91 7.49 2.49 20.40
N LEU A 92 7.83 1.69 19.38
CA LEU A 92 7.17 1.68 18.08
C LEU A 92 5.98 0.72 18.12
N VAL A 93 4.79 1.23 17.87
CA VAL A 93 3.54 0.49 17.74
C VAL A 93 3.21 0.36 16.26
N ILE A 94 2.98 -0.87 15.81
CA ILE A 94 2.71 -1.22 14.42
C ILE A 94 1.30 -1.81 14.37
N SER A 95 0.38 -1.10 13.75
CA SER A 95 -1.02 -1.51 13.60
C SER A 95 -1.30 -1.95 12.16
N ARG A 96 -1.90 -3.14 12.01
CA ARG A 96 -2.31 -3.69 10.72
C ARG A 96 -3.83 -3.91 10.68
N PRO A 97 -4.47 -3.72 9.52
CA PRO A 97 -5.89 -3.97 9.36
C PRO A 97 -6.20 -5.45 9.58
N GLY A 98 -7.15 -5.74 10.48
CA GLY A 98 -7.56 -7.09 10.82
C GLY A 98 -6.76 -7.73 11.96
N GLU A 99 -5.72 -7.08 12.47
CA GLU A 99 -4.96 -7.54 13.64
C GLU A 99 -5.64 -7.05 14.93
N ALA A 100 -5.95 -7.96 15.85
CA ALA A 100 -6.65 -7.63 17.10
C ALA A 100 -5.76 -6.89 18.11
N GLN A 101 -4.44 -7.11 18.05
CA GLN A 101 -3.46 -6.47 18.92
C GLN A 101 -2.31 -5.94 18.06
N PRO A 102 -1.93 -4.66 18.20
CA PRO A 102 -0.81 -4.11 17.44
C PRO A 102 0.51 -4.72 17.90
N THR A 103 1.44 -4.89 16.97
CA THR A 103 2.79 -5.34 17.27
C THR A 103 3.59 -4.19 17.89
N THR A 104 4.15 -4.38 19.08
CA THR A 104 4.97 -3.37 19.77
C THR A 104 6.44 -3.76 19.78
N VAL A 105 7.32 -2.82 19.44
CA VAL A 105 8.77 -3.04 19.38
C VAL A 105 9.48 -1.86 20.03
N ALA A 106 10.51 -2.11 20.85
CA ALA A 106 11.36 -1.03 21.34
C ALA A 106 12.11 -0.39 20.18
N LEU A 107 12.08 0.93 20.07
CA LEU A 107 12.71 1.68 18.97
C LEU A 107 14.22 1.45 18.93
N ALA A 108 14.84 1.31 20.11
CA ALA A 108 16.26 0.97 20.24
C ALA A 108 16.60 -0.39 19.63
N ALA A 109 15.68 -1.37 19.75
CA ALA A 109 15.85 -2.72 19.21
C ALA A 109 15.70 -2.78 17.69
N VAL A 110 15.25 -1.71 17.02
CA VAL A 110 15.20 -1.66 15.55
C VAL A 110 16.60 -1.36 15.02
N ARG A 111 17.26 -2.38 14.47
CA ARG A 111 18.59 -2.26 13.85
C ARG A 111 18.56 -1.49 12.56
N ASN A 112 17.68 -1.93 11.66
CA ASN A 112 17.60 -1.39 10.32
C ASN A 112 16.18 -1.51 9.76
N VAL A 113 15.87 -0.62 8.82
CA VAL A 113 14.74 -0.82 7.91
C VAL A 113 15.31 -1.43 6.65
N GLU A 114 14.77 -2.57 6.24
CA GLU A 114 15.27 -3.32 5.10
C GLU A 114 14.17 -3.56 4.06
N ILE A 115 14.61 -3.80 2.83
CA ILE A 115 13.74 -4.19 1.73
C ILE A 115 14.06 -5.64 1.43
N GLU A 116 13.18 -6.54 1.83
CA GLU A 116 13.25 -7.94 1.43
C GLU A 116 12.79 -8.02 -0.02
N ARG A 117 13.57 -8.68 -0.89
CA ARG A 117 13.30 -8.80 -2.32
C ARG A 117 13.13 -10.27 -2.71
N LYS A 118 12.25 -10.52 -3.68
CA LYS A 118 12.08 -11.84 -4.30
C LYS A 118 11.64 -11.67 -5.75
N SER A 119 12.06 -12.56 -6.63
CA SER A 119 11.52 -12.67 -7.98
C SER A 119 10.26 -13.53 -7.98
N ILE A 120 9.20 -13.06 -8.63
CA ILE A 120 7.96 -13.80 -8.86
C ILE A 120 7.72 -13.88 -10.37
N GLN A 121 7.39 -15.06 -10.87
CA GLN A 121 6.95 -15.23 -12.26
C GLN A 121 5.50 -14.76 -12.41
N ARG A 122 5.28 -13.85 -13.36
CA ARG A 122 3.95 -13.32 -13.63
C ARG A 122 3.20 -14.27 -14.55
N VAL A 123 2.13 -14.89 -14.07
CA VAL A 123 1.21 -15.65 -14.93
C VAL A 123 0.38 -14.67 -15.74
N THR A 124 0.46 -14.76 -17.06
CA THR A 124 -0.38 -13.99 -17.99
C THR A 124 -1.41 -14.92 -18.59
N PHE A 125 -2.68 -14.52 -18.49
CA PHE A 125 -3.78 -15.23 -19.11
C PHE A 125 -4.05 -14.58 -20.47
N GLN A 126 -3.79 -15.32 -21.54
CA GLN A 126 -4.23 -14.93 -22.88
C GLN A 126 -5.40 -15.83 -23.26
N GLN A 127 -6.54 -15.21 -23.56
CA GLN A 127 -7.69 -15.91 -24.10
C GLN A 127 -8.06 -15.26 -25.42
N GLN A 128 -7.79 -15.97 -26.51
CA GLN A 128 -8.30 -15.58 -27.82
C GLN A 128 -9.75 -16.05 -27.96
N PHE A 129 -10.55 -15.34 -28.78
CA PHE A 129 -11.98 -15.59 -28.94
C PHE A 129 -12.31 -17.03 -29.39
N SER A 130 -11.37 -17.73 -30.02
CA SER A 130 -11.52 -19.11 -30.50
C SER A 130 -10.93 -20.17 -29.57
N ASP A 131 -10.26 -19.79 -28.47
CA ASP A 131 -9.60 -20.75 -27.60
C ASP A 131 -10.62 -21.39 -26.63
N PRO A 132 -10.73 -22.74 -26.59
CA PRO A 132 -11.67 -23.44 -25.71
C PRO A 132 -11.27 -23.37 -24.23
N LEU A 133 -10.00 -23.06 -23.94
CA LEU A 133 -9.44 -22.84 -22.60
C LEU A 133 -8.42 -21.69 -22.65
N PRO A 134 -8.36 -20.85 -21.60
CA PRO A 134 -7.38 -19.78 -21.52
C PRO A 134 -5.95 -20.36 -21.50
N LYS A 135 -5.06 -19.80 -22.32
CA LYS A 135 -3.64 -20.16 -22.31
C LYS A 135 -2.95 -19.39 -21.19
N THR A 136 -2.36 -20.13 -20.27
CA THR A 136 -1.51 -19.59 -19.21
C THR A 136 -0.08 -19.56 -19.69
N GLU A 137 0.46 -18.38 -19.94
CA GLU A 137 1.87 -18.20 -20.24
C GLU A 137 2.58 -17.61 -19.01
N LEU A 138 3.74 -18.17 -18.67
CA LEU A 138 4.63 -17.56 -17.69
C LEU A 138 5.34 -16.40 -18.39
N SER A 139 4.99 -15.18 -18.01
CA SER A 139 5.70 -13.98 -18.42
C SER A 139 7.01 -13.85 -17.62
N GLY A 140 7.89 -12.95 -18.05
CA GLY A 140 9.21 -12.75 -17.45
C GLY A 140 9.17 -12.49 -15.93
N ASP A 141 10.32 -12.70 -15.30
CA ASP A 141 10.47 -12.51 -13.86
C ASP A 141 10.19 -11.06 -13.47
N VAL A 142 9.27 -10.87 -12.52
CA VAL A 142 8.97 -9.57 -11.93
C VAL A 142 9.61 -9.52 -10.55
N GLU A 143 10.49 -8.55 -10.34
CA GLU A 143 11.03 -8.26 -9.01
C GLU A 143 9.96 -7.60 -8.14
N VAL A 144 9.73 -8.21 -6.99
CA VAL A 144 8.85 -7.66 -5.96
C VAL A 144 9.63 -7.52 -4.66
N ALA A 145 9.13 -6.65 -3.80
CA ALA A 145 9.72 -6.34 -2.52
C ALA A 145 8.66 -6.16 -1.44
N ARG A 146 9.11 -6.24 -0.19
CA ARG A 146 8.35 -5.86 1.00
C ARG A 146 9.26 -5.17 2.00
N ILE A 147 8.70 -4.32 2.85
CA ILE A 147 9.45 -3.57 3.86
C ILE A 147 9.43 -4.38 5.16
N VAL A 148 10.61 -4.56 5.76
CA VAL A 148 10.77 -5.26 7.03
C VAL A 148 11.64 -4.45 7.99
N LEU A 149 11.39 -4.60 9.28
CA LEU A 149 12.25 -4.10 10.34
C LEU A 149 13.15 -5.24 10.81
N SER A 150 14.46 -5.05 10.68
CA SER A 150 15.46 -5.91 11.27
C SER A 150 15.61 -5.53 12.74
N LEU A 151 15.45 -6.50 13.64
CA LEU A 151 15.53 -6.29 15.09
C LEU A 151 16.88 -6.77 15.63
N ASP A 152 17.26 -6.27 16.81
CA ASP A 152 18.44 -6.73 17.54
C ASP A 152 18.27 -8.20 18.00
N GLY A 153 19.38 -8.94 17.99
CA GLY A 153 19.43 -10.36 18.33
C GLY A 153 18.90 -11.29 17.23
N ASP A 154 18.55 -12.52 17.61
CA ASP A 154 17.96 -13.55 16.72
C ASP A 154 16.43 -13.39 16.58
N ALA A 155 15.88 -12.21 16.88
CA ALA A 155 14.46 -11.96 16.73
C ALA A 155 14.06 -11.96 15.25
N PRO A 156 12.92 -12.60 14.88
CA PRO A 156 12.46 -12.61 13.50
C PRO A 156 12.15 -11.18 13.03
N PRO A 157 12.45 -10.85 11.76
CA PRO A 157 12.20 -9.53 11.22
C PRO A 157 10.71 -9.20 11.22
N VAL A 158 10.35 -7.99 11.67
CA VAL A 158 8.97 -7.55 11.74
C VAL A 158 8.56 -7.01 10.38
N ARG A 159 7.60 -7.67 9.74
CA ARG A 159 7.10 -7.26 8.42
C ARG A 159 6.23 -6.02 8.56
N LEU A 160 6.59 -4.94 7.88
CA LEU A 160 5.72 -3.77 7.80
C LEU A 160 4.67 -3.91 6.72
N THR A 161 4.86 -4.84 5.79
CA THR A 161 3.96 -5.04 4.65
C THR A 161 3.77 -6.53 4.45
N GLU A 162 2.54 -7.04 4.54
CA GLU A 162 2.27 -8.46 4.35
C GLU A 162 2.40 -8.89 2.90
N ALA A 163 1.90 -8.05 1.99
CA ALA A 163 1.93 -8.30 0.55
C ALA A 163 3.26 -7.86 -0.08
N TRP A 164 3.69 -8.62 -1.08
CA TRP A 164 4.77 -8.23 -1.97
C TRP A 164 4.24 -7.20 -2.98
N ALA A 165 4.98 -6.10 -3.18
CA ALA A 165 4.66 -5.10 -4.20
C ALA A 165 5.86 -4.84 -5.11
N PRO A 166 5.65 -4.19 -6.27
CA PRO A 166 6.76 -3.79 -7.13
C PRO A 166 7.80 -2.96 -6.36
N VAL A 167 9.09 -3.21 -6.65
CA VAL A 167 10.22 -2.59 -5.94
C VAL A 167 10.12 -1.07 -5.89
N PHE A 168 9.71 -0.42 -6.98
CA PHE A 168 9.60 1.04 -7.06
C PHE A 168 8.58 1.62 -6.06
N VAL A 169 7.45 0.94 -5.83
CA VAL A 169 6.43 1.33 -4.84
C VAL A 169 7.00 1.19 -3.43
N CYS A 170 7.75 0.12 -3.18
CA CYS A 170 8.39 -0.13 -1.90
C CYS A 170 9.46 0.92 -1.58
N MET A 171 10.24 1.36 -2.57
CA MET A 171 11.31 2.35 -2.38
C MET A 171 10.79 3.70 -1.89
N GLU A 172 9.65 4.18 -2.43
CA GLU A 172 9.04 5.43 -1.97
C GLU A 172 8.60 5.33 -0.51
N ARG A 173 7.91 4.24 -0.17
CA ARG A 173 7.39 3.98 1.19
C ARG A 173 8.53 3.75 2.19
N PHE A 174 9.59 3.05 1.78
CA PHE A 174 10.80 2.82 2.56
C PHE A 174 11.45 4.13 3.02
N GLY A 175 11.59 5.11 2.11
CA GLY A 175 12.12 6.43 2.45
C GLY A 175 11.28 7.17 3.49
N LYS A 176 9.94 7.07 3.39
CA LYS A 176 9.01 7.67 4.37
C LYS A 176 9.14 7.03 5.74
N VAL A 177 9.20 5.70 5.81
CA VAL A 177 9.38 4.96 7.08
C VAL A 177 10.70 5.36 7.75
N ARG A 178 11.81 5.37 7.03
CA ARG A 178 13.11 5.77 7.59
C ARG A 178 13.12 7.21 8.08
N THR A 179 12.52 8.12 7.32
CA THR A 179 12.43 9.55 7.70
C THR A 179 11.59 9.71 8.97
N PHE A 180 10.47 8.98 9.06
CA PHE A 180 9.61 8.99 10.24
C PHE A 180 10.32 8.44 11.48
N LEU A 181 10.97 7.28 11.39
CA LEU A 181 11.69 6.71 12.52
C LEU A 181 12.82 7.64 12.98
N ARG A 182 13.57 8.24 12.04
CA ARG A 182 14.61 9.24 12.36
C ARG A 182 14.07 10.46 13.07
N ALA A 183 12.90 10.95 12.66
CA ALA A 183 12.25 12.07 13.34
C ALA A 183 11.87 11.75 14.80
N HIS A 184 11.86 10.46 15.18
CA HIS A 184 11.61 9.98 16.53
C HIS A 184 12.88 9.43 17.22
N GLY A 185 14.06 9.83 16.77
CA GLY A 185 15.32 9.49 17.44
C GLY A 185 15.92 8.13 17.06
N TRP A 186 15.32 7.39 16.12
CA TRP A 186 15.95 6.18 15.59
C TRP A 186 17.09 6.50 14.63
N LEU A 187 18.23 5.83 14.83
CA LEU A 187 19.34 5.80 13.88
C LEU A 187 19.58 4.37 13.42
N PRO A 188 19.90 4.09 12.15
CA PRO A 188 20.27 2.76 11.71
C PRO A 188 21.61 2.33 12.31
N LEU A 189 21.79 1.04 12.59
CA LEU A 189 22.99 0.50 13.26
C LEU A 189 24.33 0.97 12.65
N PRO A 190 24.53 0.99 11.31
CA PRO A 190 25.78 1.47 10.71
C PRO A 190 26.12 2.94 11.00
N GLU A 191 25.15 3.72 11.46
CA GLU A 191 25.32 5.13 11.85
C GLU A 191 25.46 5.30 13.38
N ARG A 192 25.16 4.26 14.18
CA ARG A 192 25.32 4.27 15.65
C ARG A 192 26.75 3.96 16.08
N GLU A 193 27.43 3.09 15.34
CA GLU A 193 28.80 2.68 15.66
C GLU A 193 29.79 3.75 15.16
N PRO A 194 30.65 4.30 16.03
CA PRO A 194 31.72 5.19 15.59
C PRO A 194 32.70 4.38 14.73
N ARG A 195 32.88 4.81 13.48
CA ARG A 195 33.94 4.30 12.59
C ARG A 195 35.32 4.74 13.05
#